data_AF-B7AR68-F1
#
_entry.id   AF-B7AR68-F1
#
_cell.length_a   1.000
_cell.length_b   1.000
_cell.length_c   1.000
_cell.angle_alpha   90.00
_cell.angle_beta   90.00
_cell.angle_gamma   90.00
#
_symmetry.space_group_name_H-M   'P 1'
#
loop_
_entity.id
_entity.type
_entity.pdbx_description
1 polymer ?
#
loop_
_entity_poly.entity_id
_entity_poly.type
_entity_poly.pdbx_seq_one_letter_code
_entity_poly.pdbx_strand_id
1 'polypeptide(L)'
;MNKKEFFKTEFGAELECTVKALNIALEERAKCGNHNFQEIRKASKAINELMARLDVYKQGLRTFYGLDLHFTRTDEYFGLCTEDESYYLMKEKY
;
A
#
# COMPACT_ATOMS: atom_id res chain seq x y z
N MET A 1 8.22 -2.03 17.76
CA MET A 1 9.15 -2.16 16.61
C MET A 1 9.77 -0.80 16.28
N ASN A 2 11.07 -0.72 16.00
CA ASN A 2 11.69 0.51 15.49
C ASN A 2 11.42 0.64 13.97
N LYS A 3 10.62 1.62 13.57
CA LYS A 3 10.21 1.79 12.16
C LYS A 3 11.38 2.06 11.22
N LYS A 4 12.35 2.89 11.64
CA LYS A 4 13.50 3.24 10.79
C LYS A 4 14.35 2.03 10.48
N GLU A 5 14.61 1.19 11.48
CA GLU A 5 15.38 -0.04 11.25
C GLU A 5 14.58 -1.07 10.46
N PHE A 6 13.26 -1.17 10.68
CA PHE A 6 12.38 -2.03 9.90
C PHE A 6 12.42 -1.70 8.40
N PHE A 7 12.29 -0.43 8.01
CA PHE A 7 12.31 -0.02 6.61
C PHE A 7 13.68 -0.13 5.92
N LYS A 8 14.77 -0.36 6.69
CA LYS A 8 16.08 -0.71 6.11
C LYS A 8 16.21 -2.19 5.76
N THR A 9 15.32 -3.05 6.28
CA THR A 9 15.29 -4.47 5.91
C THR A 9 14.72 -4.64 4.51
N GLU A 10 15.07 -5.73 3.82
CA GLU A 10 14.50 -6.05 2.50
C GLU A 10 12.97 -6.16 2.56
N PHE A 11 12.44 -6.81 3.60
CA PHE A 11 11.00 -6.93 3.82
C PHE A 11 10.32 -5.57 3.99
N GLY A 12 10.91 -4.69 4.81
CA GLY A 12 10.37 -3.35 5.05
C GLY A 12 10.45 -2.45 3.83
N ALA A 13 11.57 -2.47 3.12
CA ALA A 13 11.79 -1.69 1.90
C ALA A 13 10.81 -2.10 0.78
N GLU A 14 10.64 -3.40 0.55
CA GLU A 14 9.71 -3.88 -0.48
C GLU A 14 8.24 -3.63 -0.11
N LEU A 15 7.90 -3.69 1.18
CA LEU A 15 6.59 -3.27 1.66
C LEU A 15 6.34 -1.78 1.36
N GLU A 16 7.28 -0.91 1.70
CA GLU A 16 7.20 0.53 1.42
C GLU A 16 7.03 0.81 -0.08
N CYS A 17 7.86 0.17 -0.92
CA CYS A 17 7.76 0.23 -2.38
C CYS A 17 6.38 -0.22 -2.88
N THR A 18 5.85 -1.32 -2.34
CA THR A 18 4.54 -1.85 -2.71
C THR A 18 3.41 -0.87 -2.38
N VAL A 19 3.45 -0.24 -1.20
CA VAL A 19 2.45 0.75 -0.79
C VAL A 19 2.51 2.01 -1.67
N LYS A 20 3.71 2.51 -1.98
CA LYS A 20 3.91 3.64 -2.89
C LYS A 20 3.44 3.34 -4.31
N ALA A 21 3.81 2.18 -4.85
CA ALA A 21 3.38 1.74 -6.17
C ALA A 21 1.86 1.60 -6.25
N LEU A 22 1.21 1.07 -5.20
CA LEU A 22 -0.24 1.00 -5.13
C LEU A 22 -0.89 2.38 -5.13
N ASN A 23 -0.35 3.35 -4.38
CA ASN A 23 -0.83 4.73 -4.40
C ASN A 23 -0.72 5.34 -5.82
N ILE A 24 0.41 5.18 -6.50
CA ILE A 24 0.62 5.67 -7.86
C ILE A 24 -0.38 5.02 -8.83
N ALA A 25 -0.53 3.70 -8.79
CA ALA A 25 -1.44 2.98 -9.69
C ALA A 25 -2.90 3.40 -9.51
N LEU A 26 -3.32 3.67 -8.26
CA LEU A 26 -4.65 4.21 -7.95
C LEU A 26 -4.84 5.63 -8.50
N GLU A 27 -3.83 6.50 -8.43
CA GLU A 27 -3.87 7.85 -9.03
C GLU A 27 -3.97 7.81 -10.55
N GLU A 28 -3.16 6.97 -11.19
CA GLU A 28 -3.21 6.77 -12.64
C GLU A 28 -4.58 6.26 -13.06
N ARG A 29 -5.13 5.28 -12.33
CA ARG A 29 -6.47 4.75 -12.59
C ARG A 29 -7.55 5.83 -12.45
N ALA A 30 -7.44 6.73 -11.48
CA ALA A 30 -8.36 7.85 -11.31
C ALA A 30 -8.28 8.87 -12.44
N LYS A 31 -7.10 9.04 -13.07
CA LYS A 31 -6.89 9.91 -14.24
C LYS A 31 -7.41 9.28 -15.54
N CYS A 32 -7.45 7.94 -15.64
CA CYS A 32 -8.04 7.26 -16.79
C CYS A 32 -9.55 7.55 -16.88
N GLY A 33 -9.93 8.46 -17.78
CA GLY A 33 -11.34 8.65 -18.14
C GLY A 33 -11.97 7.36 -18.68
N ASN A 34 -13.30 7.27 -18.65
CA ASN A 34 -14.06 6.04 -18.94
C ASN A 34 -14.03 5.58 -20.41
N HIS A 35 -13.28 6.24 -21.28
CA HIS A 35 -13.30 6.01 -22.73
C HIS A 35 -12.19 5.07 -23.23
N ASN A 36 -11.15 4.81 -22.43
CA ASN A 36 -10.05 3.92 -22.81
C ASN A 36 -10.07 2.61 -22.02
N PHE A 37 -10.88 1.65 -22.50
CA PHE A 37 -11.07 0.35 -21.84
C PHE A 37 -9.76 -0.43 -21.65
N GLN A 38 -8.82 -0.33 -22.58
CA GLN A 38 -7.56 -1.08 -22.49
C GLN A 38 -6.65 -0.54 -21.39
N GLU A 39 -6.56 0.79 -21.23
CA GLU A 39 -5.82 1.43 -20.14
C GLU A 39 -6.45 1.12 -18.79
N ILE A 40 -7.78 1.23 -18.69
CA ILE A 40 -8.54 0.85 -17.50
C ILE A 40 -8.23 -0.58 -17.09
N ARG A 41 -8.25 -1.53 -18.05
CA ARG A 41 -7.97 -2.93 -17.78
C ARG A 41 -6.54 -3.15 -17.30
N LYS A 42 -5.55 -2.49 -17.90
CA LYS A 42 -4.14 -2.59 -17.48
C LYS A 42 -3.93 -2.04 -16.07
N ALA A 43 -4.46 -0.84 -15.79
CA ALA A 43 -4.36 -0.22 -14.47
C ALA A 43 -5.05 -1.07 -13.39
N SER A 44 -6.25 -1.58 -13.68
CA SER A 44 -6.98 -2.45 -12.74
C SER A 44 -6.22 -3.76 -12.47
N LYS A 45 -5.58 -4.34 -13.48
CA LYS A 45 -4.74 -5.52 -13.31
C LYS A 45 -3.53 -5.23 -12.40
N ALA A 46 -2.84 -4.12 -12.63
CA ALA A 46 -1.70 -3.71 -11.81
C ALA A 46 -2.11 -3.47 -10.34
N ILE A 47 -3.24 -2.80 -10.11
CA ILE A 47 -3.80 -2.59 -8.77
C ILE A 47 -4.07 -3.94 -8.08
N ASN A 48 -4.72 -4.89 -8.76
CA ASN A 48 -5.00 -6.20 -8.18
C ASN A 48 -3.73 -6.97 -7.80
N GLU A 49 -2.69 -6.91 -8.64
CA GLU A 49 -1.40 -7.56 -8.36
C GLU A 49 -0.70 -6.90 -7.15
N LEU A 50 -0.73 -5.59 -7.04
CA LEU A 50 -0.16 -4.85 -5.91
C LEU A 50 -0.93 -5.08 -4.62
N MET A 51 -2.26 -5.14 -4.66
CA MET A 51 -3.09 -5.49 -3.51
C MET A 51 -2.80 -6.91 -3.01
N ALA A 52 -2.72 -7.89 -3.92
CA ALA A 52 -2.37 -9.26 -3.55
C ALA A 52 -0.97 -9.35 -2.94
N ARG A 53 0.00 -8.62 -3.48
CA ARG A 53 1.35 -8.53 -2.90
C ARG A 53 1.32 -7.89 -1.51
N LEU A 54 0.56 -6.82 -1.33
CA LEU A 54 0.41 -6.15 -0.04
C LEU A 54 -0.22 -7.08 1.01
N ASP A 55 -1.19 -7.91 0.64
CA ASP A 55 -1.79 -8.88 1.54
C ASP A 55 -0.77 -9.93 2.05
N VAL A 56 0.18 -10.35 1.20
CA VAL A 56 1.29 -11.21 1.64
C VAL A 56 2.15 -10.51 2.69
N TYR A 57 2.51 -9.24 2.48
CA TYR A 57 3.27 -8.47 3.47
C TYR A 57 2.48 -8.24 4.77
N LYS A 58 1.18 -7.93 4.69
CA LYS A 58 0.31 -7.81 5.86
C LYS A 58 0.26 -9.11 6.65
N GLN A 59 0.21 -10.26 5.98
CA GLN A 59 0.30 -11.55 6.65
C GLN A 59 1.65 -11.74 7.35
N GLY A 60 2.76 -11.33 6.73
CA GLY A 60 4.08 -11.32 7.36
C GLY A 60 4.15 -10.42 8.59
N LEU A 61 3.58 -9.21 8.51
CA LEU A 61 3.47 -8.27 9.63
C LEU A 61 2.69 -8.87 10.80
N ARG A 62 1.56 -9.52 10.51
CA ARG A 62 0.74 -10.21 11.50
C ARG A 62 1.51 -11.36 12.16
N THR A 63 2.14 -12.21 11.36
CA THR A 63 2.86 -13.42 11.85
C THR A 63 4.11 -13.08 12.65
N PHE A 64 4.96 -12.17 12.15
CA PHE A 64 6.28 -11.92 12.74
C PHE A 64 6.30 -10.77 13.75
N TYR A 65 5.36 -9.84 13.65
CA TYR A 65 5.35 -8.63 14.47
C TYR A 65 4.06 -8.44 15.28
N GLY A 66 3.06 -9.31 15.10
CA GLY A 66 1.75 -9.17 15.75
C GLY A 66 1.00 -7.91 15.31
N LEU A 67 1.34 -7.35 14.14
CA LEU A 67 0.75 -6.12 13.63
C LEU A 67 -0.30 -6.43 12.58
N ASP A 68 -1.56 -6.12 12.88
CA ASP A 68 -2.66 -6.19 11.94
C ASP A 68 -2.90 -4.80 11.34
N LEU A 69 -2.48 -4.62 10.09
CA LEU A 69 -2.47 -3.31 9.43
C LEU A 69 -3.27 -3.34 8.13
N HIS A 70 -3.91 -2.22 7.83
CA HIS A 70 -4.74 -1.98 6.66
C HIS A 70 -4.15 -0.85 5.84
N PHE A 71 -4.30 -0.95 4.52
CA PHE A 71 -4.02 0.17 3.62
C PHE A 71 -5.05 1.27 3.83
N THR A 72 -4.58 2.48 4.07
CA THR A 72 -5.42 3.68 4.19
C THR A 72 -4.99 4.71 3.15
N ARG A 73 -5.96 5.43 2.61
CA ARG A 73 -5.76 6.49 1.62
C ARG A 73 -6.88 7.51 1.74
N THR A 74 -6.52 8.79 1.78
CA THR A 74 -7.41 9.95 1.80
C THR A 74 -7.00 10.93 0.68
N ASP A 75 -7.55 12.15 0.69
CA ASP A 75 -7.06 13.24 -0.17
C ASP A 75 -5.81 13.94 0.41
N GLU A 76 -5.42 13.62 1.65
CA GLU A 76 -4.29 14.26 2.35
C GLU A 76 -3.09 13.33 2.54
N TYR A 77 -3.31 12.02 2.63
CA TYR A 77 -2.25 11.03 2.89
C TYR A 77 -2.62 9.62 2.43
N PHE A 78 -1.60 8.75 2.39
CA PHE A 78 -1.75 7.30 2.28
C PHE A 78 -0.78 6.56 3.22
N GLY A 79 -1.04 5.29 3.48
CA GLY A 79 -0.14 4.48 4.32
C GLY A 79 -0.71 3.17 4.83
N LEU A 80 -0.16 2.71 5.96
CA LEU A 80 -0.56 1.48 6.65
C LEU A 80 -0.80 1.76 8.13
N CYS A 81 -2.00 1.45 8.61
CA CYS A 81 -2.39 1.67 10.00
C CYS A 81 -3.26 0.53 10.54
N THR A 82 -3.42 0.47 11.86
CA THR A 82 -4.45 -0.37 12.48
C THR A 82 -5.85 0.06 12.05
N GLU A 83 -6.85 -0.81 12.19
CA GLU A 83 -8.24 -0.53 11.80
C GLU A 83 -8.82 0.72 12.50
N ASP A 84 -8.42 0.94 13.76
CA ASP A 84 -8.81 2.10 14.57
C ASP A 84 -7.90 3.34 14.35
N GLU A 85 -6.96 3.25 13.42
CA GLU A 85 -5.92 4.25 13.14
C GLU A 85 -5.07 4.70 14.34
N SER A 86 -5.08 3.97 15.46
CA SER A 86 -4.29 4.30 16.66
C SER A 86 -2.78 4.16 16.44
N TYR A 87 -2.38 3.33 15.46
CA TYR A 87 -0.98 3.14 15.09
C TYR A 87 -0.80 3.15 13.57
N TYR A 88 0.20 3.92 13.11
CA TYR A 88 0.63 3.96 11.71
C TYR A 88 2.02 3.36 11.57
N LEU A 89 2.18 2.31 10.75
CA LEU A 89 3.51 1.86 10.36
C LEU A 89 4.12 2.83 9.33
N MET A 90 3.30 3.33 8.40
CA MET A 90 3.64 4.26 7.35
C MET A 90 2.51 5.29 7.22
N LYS A 91 2.86 6.58 7.11
CA LYS A 91 1.93 7.67 6.80
C LYS A 91 2.67 8.71 5.97
N GLU A 92 2.34 8.81 4.69
CA GLU A 92 2.94 9.75 3.75
C GLU A 92 1.87 10.73 3.26
N LYS A 93 2.21 12.02 3.29
CA LYS A 93 1.37 13.08 2.75
C LYS A 93 1.64 13.24 1.24
N TYR A 94 0.65 13.73 0.51
CA TYR A 94 0.82 14.13 -0.90
C TYR A 94 1.75 15.35 -1.05
#